data_AF-A0A7C3INH4-F1
#
_entry.id   AF-A0A7C3INH4-F1
#
_cell.length_a   1.000
_cell.length_b   1.000
_cell.length_c   1.000
_cell.angle_alpha   90.00
_cell.angle_beta   90.00
_cell.angle_gamma   90.00
#
_symmetry.space_group_name_H-M   'P 1'
#
loop_
_entity.id
_entity.type
_entity.pdbx_description
1 polymer ?
#
loop_
_entity_poly.entity_id
_entity_poly.type
_entity_poly.pdbx_seq_one_letter_code
_entity_poly.pdbx_strand_id
1 'polypeptide(L)'
;MDKLSAPSPELIARIQREVDFNDRLMGSTVHERAGIKAISLYSIHELFMLLHNPYPQIDLQRLEHWMRTVIKDEELADRIKTVICQPDSDLEKLLHIRDLVGERLKQCSQQHG
;
A
#
# COMPACT_ATOMS: atom_id res chain seq x y z
N MET A 1 -7.59 -18.00 2.12
CA MET A 1 -6.87 -16.77 1.75
C MET A 1 -5.69 -17.19 0.90
N ASP A 2 -5.78 -16.97 -0.41
CA ASP A 2 -4.66 -17.17 -1.33
C ASP A 2 -3.48 -16.30 -0.90
N LYS A 3 -2.28 -16.85 -0.83
CA LYS A 3 -1.05 -16.09 -0.59
C LYS A 3 -0.63 -15.36 -1.88
N LEU A 4 0.01 -14.21 -1.77
CA LEU A 4 0.68 -13.55 -2.89
C LEU A 4 1.81 -14.45 -3.41
N SER A 5 2.05 -14.44 -4.71
CA SER A 5 3.18 -15.16 -5.30
C SER A 5 4.50 -14.53 -4.87
N ALA A 6 5.60 -15.29 -4.91
CA ALA A 6 6.92 -14.75 -4.61
C ALA A 6 7.27 -13.61 -5.59
N PRO A 7 7.66 -12.42 -5.11
CA PRO A 7 7.99 -11.29 -5.97
C PRO A 7 9.30 -11.57 -6.73
N SER A 8 9.39 -11.08 -7.96
CA SER A 8 10.63 -11.16 -8.75
C SER A 8 11.73 -10.27 -8.15
N PRO A 9 13.02 -10.56 -8.35
CA PRO A 9 14.12 -9.73 -7.85
C PRO A 9 14.03 -8.25 -8.26
N GLU A 10 13.60 -7.98 -9.49
CA GLU A 10 13.37 -6.62 -9.99
C GLU A 10 12.24 -5.90 -9.24
N LEU A 11 11.18 -6.62 -8.89
CA LEU A 11 10.06 -6.10 -8.13
C LEU A 11 10.47 -5.81 -6.68
N ILE A 12 11.27 -6.69 -6.07
CA ILE A 12 11.83 -6.46 -4.73
C ILE A 12 12.65 -5.17 -4.70
N ALA A 13 13.55 -4.98 -5.67
CA ALA A 13 14.36 -3.77 -5.77
C ALA A 13 13.50 -2.50 -5.95
N ARG A 14 12.39 -2.58 -6.69
CA ARG A 14 11.42 -1.48 -6.84
C ARG A 14 10.67 -1.18 -5.56
N ILE A 15 10.15 -2.19 -4.88
CA ILE A 15 9.40 -2.07 -3.63
C ILE A 15 10.25 -1.46 -2.52
N GLN A 16 11.54 -1.80 -2.48
CA GLN A 16 12.49 -1.27 -1.51
C GLN A 16 12.96 0.15 -1.84
N ARG A 17 12.78 0.62 -3.09
CA ARG A 17 13.21 1.94 -3.53
C ARG A 17 12.11 2.98 -3.29
N GLU A 18 12.55 4.21 -3.03
CA GLU A 18 11.68 5.38 -3.00
C GLU A 18 11.25 5.79 -4.42
N VAL A 19 10.00 6.22 -4.57
CA VAL A 19 9.46 6.75 -5.82
C VAL A 19 9.79 8.24 -5.97
N ASP A 20 9.88 8.69 -7.21
CA ASP A 20 10.13 10.10 -7.54
C ASP A 20 9.01 11.02 -7.03
N PHE A 21 9.32 12.30 -6.86
CA PHE A 21 8.40 13.28 -6.28
C PHE A 21 7.04 13.34 -6.99
N ASN A 22 7.02 13.24 -8.31
CA ASN A 22 5.79 13.29 -9.12
C ASN A 22 4.95 12.01 -9.01
N ASP A 23 5.56 10.91 -8.60
CA ASP A 23 4.92 9.61 -8.49
C ASP A 23 4.47 9.31 -7.05
N ARG A 24 4.57 10.28 -6.13
CA ARG A 24 4.18 10.07 -4.73
C ARG A 24 2.68 9.92 -4.58
N LEU A 25 2.28 9.01 -3.71
CA LEU A 25 0.89 8.81 -3.36
C LEU A 25 0.51 9.73 -2.19
N MET A 26 -0.63 10.42 -2.30
CA MET A 26 -1.11 11.29 -1.24
C MET A 26 -2.07 10.53 -0.33
N GLY A 27 -1.80 10.56 0.97
CA GLY A 27 -2.70 10.11 2.01
C GLY A 27 -2.89 11.19 3.08
N SER A 28 -3.77 10.91 4.03
CA SER A 28 -3.94 11.74 5.21
C SER A 28 -4.23 10.89 6.44
N THR A 29 -3.95 11.46 7.61
CA THR A 29 -4.32 10.86 8.90
C THR A 29 -4.89 11.94 9.80
N VAL A 30 -5.80 11.55 10.69
CA VAL A 30 -6.36 12.47 11.68
C VAL A 30 -5.55 12.37 12.96
N HIS A 31 -4.99 13.49 13.39
CA HIS A 31 -4.30 13.61 14.67
C HIS A 31 -5.18 14.39 15.65
N GLU A 32 -5.46 13.84 16.83
CA GLU A 32 -6.48 14.35 17.76
C GLU A 32 -6.35 15.84 18.11
N ARG A 33 -5.11 16.36 18.15
CA ARG A 33 -4.82 17.76 18.50
C ARG A 33 -4.51 18.67 17.31
N ALA A 34 -4.15 18.11 16.16
CA ALA A 34 -3.67 18.88 15.00
C ALA A 34 -4.62 18.80 13.79
N GLY A 35 -5.70 18.02 13.90
CA GLY A 35 -6.64 17.82 12.79
C GLY A 35 -6.08 16.92 11.71
N ILE A 36 -6.49 17.16 10.47
CA ILE A 36 -6.09 16.36 9.30
C ILE A 36 -4.66 16.73 8.91
N LYS A 37 -3.77 15.74 8.87
CA LYS A 37 -2.40 15.87 8.39
C LYS A 37 -2.25 15.12 7.07
N ALA A 38 -1.94 15.85 6.00
CA ALA A 38 -1.57 15.26 4.72
C ALA A 38 -0.17 14.65 4.79
N ILE A 39 0.00 13.49 4.17
CA ILE A 39 1.24 12.72 4.10
C ILE A 39 1.49 12.39 2.63
N SER A 40 2.69 12.75 2.15
CA SER A 40 3.16 12.38 0.82
C SER A 40 3.99 11.11 0.95
N LEU A 41 3.47 10.00 0.45
CA LEU A 41 4.06 8.68 0.54
C LEU A 41 5.00 8.46 -0.65
N TYR A 42 6.27 8.20 -0.36
CA TYR A 42 7.27 7.90 -1.39
C TYR A 42 7.75 6.45 -1.35
N SER A 43 7.23 5.60 -0.46
CA SER A 43 7.57 4.17 -0.43
C SER A 43 6.39 3.31 0.02
N ILE A 44 6.44 2.01 -0.30
CA ILE A 44 5.44 1.05 0.19
C ILE A 44 5.52 0.90 1.71
N HIS A 45 6.71 1.06 2.30
CA HIS A 45 6.87 1.07 3.75
C HIS A 45 6.08 2.23 4.39
N GLU A 46 6.15 3.44 3.83
CA GLU A 46 5.35 4.56 4.35
C GLU A 46 3.86 4.34 4.20
N LEU A 47 3.43 3.74 3.09
CA LEU A 47 2.03 3.33 2.93
C LEU A 47 1.61 2.35 4.03
N PHE A 48 2.42 1.32 4.30
CA PHE A 48 2.15 0.36 5.36
C PHE A 48 2.04 1.04 6.74
N MET A 49 2.95 1.97 7.02
CA MET A 49 2.90 2.78 8.25
C MET A 49 1.65 3.66 8.32
N LEU A 50 1.23 4.25 7.19
CA LEU A 50 -0.01 5.03 7.12
C LEU A 50 -1.20 4.15 7.49
N LEU A 51 -1.32 2.98 6.86
CA LEU A 51 -2.42 2.02 7.08
C LEU A 51 -2.44 1.43 8.50
N HIS A 52 -1.33 1.51 9.24
CA HIS A 52 -1.26 1.15 10.65
C HIS A 52 -1.80 2.22 11.61
N ASN A 53 -2.05 3.44 11.14
CA ASN A 53 -2.66 4.48 11.96
C ASN A 53 -4.13 4.16 12.27
N PRO A 54 -4.69 4.75 13.36
CA PRO A 54 -6.08 4.51 13.74
C PRO A 54 -7.11 5.07 12.75
N TYR A 55 -6.79 6.16 12.04
CA TYR A 55 -7.70 6.81 11.09
C TYR A 55 -6.99 7.15 9.77
N PRO A 56 -6.55 6.14 9.00
CA PRO A 56 -5.92 6.38 7.71
C PRO A 56 -6.98 6.80 6.70
N GLN A 57 -6.64 7.81 5.92
CA GLN A 57 -7.45 8.27 4.80
C GLN A 57 -6.60 8.21 3.55
N ILE A 58 -7.06 7.41 2.59
CA ILE A 58 -6.39 7.28 1.30
C ILE A 58 -7.45 6.95 0.24
N ASP A 59 -7.28 7.52 -0.94
CA ASP A 59 -8.12 7.19 -2.08
C ASP A 59 -7.73 5.79 -2.58
N LEU A 60 -8.63 4.83 -2.36
CA LEU A 60 -8.39 3.43 -2.71
C LEU A 60 -8.18 3.22 -4.22
N GLN A 61 -8.86 3.99 -5.06
CA GLN A 61 -8.69 3.90 -6.52
C GLN A 61 -7.32 4.41 -6.94
N ARG A 62 -6.86 5.53 -6.34
CA ARG A 62 -5.50 6.02 -6.56
C ARG A 62 -4.44 5.06 -6.04
N LEU A 63 -4.70 4.39 -4.91
CA LEU A 63 -3.80 3.39 -4.37
C LEU A 63 -3.65 2.18 -5.31
N GLU A 64 -4.75 1.63 -5.82
CA GLU A 64 -4.70 0.54 -6.82
C GLU A 64 -3.91 0.97 -8.07
N HIS A 65 -4.22 2.16 -8.59
CA HIS A 65 -3.55 2.70 -9.76
C HIS A 65 -2.04 2.87 -9.52
N TRP A 66 -1.67 3.43 -8.36
CA TRP A 66 -0.28 3.64 -7.98
C TRP A 66 0.51 2.34 -7.87
N MET A 67 -0.09 1.30 -7.28
CA MET A 67 0.53 -0.03 -7.22
C MET A 67 0.78 -0.61 -8.60
N ARG A 68 -0.17 -0.43 -9.53
CA ARG A 68 -0.07 -0.95 -10.89
C ARG A 68 0.95 -0.18 -11.74
N THR A 69 0.95 1.15 -11.68
CA THR A 69 1.70 1.98 -12.64
C THR A 69 3.07 2.41 -12.14
N VAL A 70 3.16 2.79 -10.86
CA VAL A 70 4.40 3.29 -10.26
C VAL A 70 5.24 2.14 -9.73
N ILE A 71 4.67 1.36 -8.80
CA ILE A 71 5.37 0.21 -8.22
C ILE A 71 5.54 -0.91 -9.26
N LYS A 72 4.56 -1.08 -10.15
CA LYS A 72 4.45 -2.18 -11.12
C LYS A 72 4.29 -3.55 -10.46
N ASP A 73 3.53 -3.59 -9.37
CA ASP A 73 3.07 -4.83 -8.74
C ASP A 73 1.64 -5.12 -9.20
N GLU A 74 1.49 -5.77 -10.35
CA GLU A 74 0.18 -6.05 -10.93
C GLU A 74 -0.64 -7.00 -10.05
N GLU A 75 0.00 -8.00 -9.47
CA GLU A 75 -0.67 -8.97 -8.61
C GLU A 75 -1.24 -8.30 -7.35
N LEU A 76 -0.46 -7.43 -6.70
CA LEU A 76 -0.95 -6.67 -5.54
C LEU A 76 -2.05 -5.68 -5.95
N ALA A 77 -1.90 -5.01 -7.09
CA ALA A 77 -2.94 -4.12 -7.61
C ALA A 77 -4.26 -4.86 -7.89
N ASP A 78 -4.23 -6.05 -8.50
CA ASP A 78 -5.42 -6.87 -8.75
C ASP A 78 -6.09 -7.34 -7.46
N ARG A 79 -5.29 -7.67 -6.44
CA ARG A 79 -5.79 -8.03 -5.10
C ARG A 79 -6.44 -6.85 -4.41
N ILE A 80 -5.81 -5.68 -4.45
CA ILE A 80 -6.37 -4.43 -3.92
C ILE A 80 -7.68 -4.11 -4.64
N LYS A 81 -7.72 -4.21 -5.97
CA LYS A 81 -8.95 -4.00 -6.75
C LYS A 81 -10.08 -4.93 -6.31
N THR A 82 -9.77 -6.21 -6.07
CA THR A 82 -10.73 -7.18 -5.57
C THR A 82 -11.30 -6.75 -4.22
N VAL A 83 -10.45 -6.29 -3.29
CA VAL A 83 -10.87 -5.76 -1.98
C VAL A 83 -11.74 -4.52 -2.14
N ILE A 84 -11.41 -3.61 -3.05
CA ILE A 84 -12.18 -2.38 -3.27
C ILE A 84 -13.60 -2.69 -3.74
N CYS A 85 -13.77 -3.73 -4.57
CA CYS A 85 -15.06 -4.17 -5.08
C CYS A 85 -15.92 -4.92 -4.05
N GLN A 86 -15.39 -5.27 -2.87
CA GLN A 86 -16.18 -5.90 -1.82
C GLN A 86 -17.20 -4.90 -1.22
N PRO A 87 -18.36 -5.37 -0.72
CA PRO A 87 -19.36 -4.53 -0.09
C PRO A 87 -18.99 -4.07 1.33
N ASP A 88 -17.76 -4.33 1.78
CA ASP A 88 -17.28 -4.01 3.13
C ASP A 88 -17.08 -2.51 3.35
N SER A 89 -16.98 -2.12 4.62
CA SER A 89 -16.68 -0.74 5.02
C SER A 89 -15.28 -0.32 4.57
N ASP A 90 -15.05 0.97 4.33
CA ASP A 90 -13.72 1.47 3.93
C ASP A 90 -12.62 1.10 4.93
N LEU A 91 -12.93 1.09 6.23
CA LEU A 91 -12.01 0.65 7.26
C LEU A 91 -11.60 -0.82 7.11
N GLU A 92 -12.57 -1.71 6.84
CA GLU A 92 -12.31 -3.15 6.64
C GLU A 92 -11.48 -3.38 5.37
N LYS A 93 -11.79 -2.64 4.30
CA LYS A 93 -10.98 -2.65 3.08
C LYS A 93 -9.54 -2.21 3.34
N LEU A 94 -9.34 -1.14 4.12
CA LEU A 94 -8.01 -0.66 4.48
C LEU A 94 -7.23 -1.67 5.32
N LEU A 95 -7.90 -2.39 6.23
CA LEU A 95 -7.27 -3.46 7.02
C LEU A 95 -6.84 -4.63 6.12
N HIS A 96 -7.70 -5.07 5.19
CA HIS A 96 -7.34 -6.11 4.23
C HIS A 96 -6.16 -5.68 3.33
N ILE A 97 -6.17 -4.44 2.86
CA ILE A 97 -5.08 -3.89 2.04
C ILE A 97 -3.78 -3.80 2.86
N ARG A 98 -3.85 -3.39 4.13
CA ARG A 98 -2.69 -3.36 5.04
C ARG A 98 -2.06 -4.75 5.14
N ASP A 99 -2.87 -5.78 5.32
CA ASP A 99 -2.38 -7.15 5.48
C ASP A 99 -1.74 -7.67 4.16
N LEU A 100 -2.32 -7.35 3.00
CA LEU A 100 -1.73 -7.64 1.68
C LEU A 100 -0.37 -6.94 1.48
N VAL A 101 -0.30 -5.64 1.79
CA VAL A 101 0.95 -4.86 1.69
C VAL A 101 2.00 -5.40 2.66
N GLY A 102 1.60 -5.75 3.90
CA GLY A 102 2.47 -6.35 4.89
C GLY A 102 3.02 -7.71 4.47
N GLU A 103 2.19 -8.56 3.85
CA GLU A 103 2.63 -9.83 3.26
C GLU A 103 3.68 -9.58 2.18
N ARG A 104 3.43 -8.65 1.25
CA ARG A 104 4.38 -8.33 0.18
C ARG A 104 5.72 -7.81 0.72
N LEU A 105 5.70 -6.92 1.71
CA LEU A 105 6.91 -6.42 2.36
C LEU A 105 7.70 -7.55 3.02
N LYS A 106 7.01 -8.47 3.72
CA LYS A 106 7.65 -9.62 4.35
C LYS A 106 8.32 -10.55 3.33
N GLN A 107 7.67 -10.80 2.19
CA GLN A 107 8.26 -11.57 1.09
C GLN A 107 9.55 -10.91 0.56
N CYS A 108 9.55 -9.59 0.42
CA CYS A 108 10.72 -8.83 -0.03
C CYS A 108 11.88 -8.91 0.98
N SER A 109 11.59 -8.90 2.28
CA SER A 109 12.62 -9.05 3.34
C SER A 109 13.19 -10.47 3.43
N GLN A 110 12.39 -11.51 3.19
CA GLN A 110 12.83 -12.91 3.29
C GLN A 110 13.65 -13.40 2.10
N GLN A 111 13.59 -12.73 0.96
CA GLN A 111 14.37 -13.04 -0.25
C GLN A 111 15.77 -12.38 -0.25
N HIS A 112 16.10 -11.62 0.80
CA HIS A 112 17.39 -10.94 1.00
C HIS A 112 18.33 -11.69 1.97
N GLY A 113 18.09 -12.99 2.20
CA GLY A 113 18.87 -13.86 3.08
C GLY A 113 19.67 -14.91 2.32
#